data_AF-A0A7C7SPG1-F1
#
_entry.id   AF-A0A7C7SPG1-F1
#
_cell.length_a   1.000
_cell.length_b   1.000
_cell.length_c   1.000
_cell.angle_alpha   90.00
_cell.angle_beta   90.00
_cell.angle_gamma   90.00
#
_symmetry.space_group_name_H-M   'P 1'
#
loop_
_entity.id
_entity.type
_entity.pdbx_description
1 polymer ?
#
loop_
_entity_poly.entity_id
_entity_poly.type
_entity_poly.pdbx_seq_one_letter_code
_entity_poly.pdbx_strand_id
1 'polypeptide(L)'
;MRFAAPFPWWMACLLVIGAGAVAFYAYAGLLIPLSLRRRGVLMGLRFVALVLLLLGLAQPVRLEPLPPTDTVLPVLLDRSRSMALRDADGASRLEAAVALIRDRIGPSLADRVQVEVWGFGDSVSRTDLESVRPEAGRSDVMGAIDAVGEHYADRRVAGLVVVSDGGDTGEGVGEMPPGPPVYAVGVGAPTIARDRELLDVTLGQAAARESVVELGIAAVSHGFGTEPFEIRVLANGQPSRVIRVTPPRDGAVIREVVFVSPDPDESTVYTVEIPRDPAEFVPENNRRTVLAAPPGRPRRLLLVEGAPGHEHAFLKRVLSADTGLAVDAVIHKGQNDRGERTFYIQGAAGGVAALAEGYPTSREALFAYDAVILANVDPSSLRPSQVEMTTAFVSERGGGLLMMGARSLDGRGLRRTTLDRLLPLESSQRVDGDPRVAGGRSMPHRVSPTEDGAAHPVMRLADSVVATRRRWESAPPFGHVVTLGRPRPGTTVLATAQDEGRGAVPLVAIQRFGRGRTMVFAGEASWRWKMLAPSNDDLYDRFWRQTVRWLAADAPDPVSLRSVGGRSEGAPLRFDVSVADAAFSPVLDATVRMRILDPQGDVTEAPVTSVVGQPGRYAVEVPSPGRG
;
A
#
# COMPACT_ATOMS: atom_id res chain seq x y z
N MET A 1 17.05 5.11 62.20
CA MET A 1 15.65 5.58 62.07
C MET A 1 15.67 7.03 61.67
N ARG A 2 14.90 7.41 60.64
CA ARG A 2 14.68 8.82 60.26
C ARG A 2 13.18 9.08 60.40
N PHE A 3 12.80 10.29 60.75
CA PHE A 3 11.39 10.70 60.80
C PHE A 3 10.97 11.17 59.42
N ALA A 4 9.83 10.72 58.90
CA ALA A 4 9.32 11.16 57.59
C ALA A 4 8.91 12.64 57.62
N ALA A 5 8.50 13.15 58.79
CA ALA A 5 8.21 14.55 59.04
C ALA A 5 9.08 15.08 60.19
N PRO A 6 10.37 15.39 59.94
CA PRO A 6 11.24 15.89 60.98
C PRO A 6 10.82 17.31 61.36
N PHE A 7 10.38 17.51 62.61
CA PHE A 7 10.21 18.86 63.15
C PHE A 7 11.58 19.56 63.20
N PRO A 8 11.70 20.84 62.79
CA PRO A 8 12.89 21.64 63.08
C PRO A 8 13.21 21.60 64.57
N TRP A 9 14.50 21.60 64.93
CA TRP A 9 14.93 21.40 66.32
C TRP A 9 14.27 22.40 67.30
N TRP A 10 14.11 23.66 66.88
CA TRP A 10 13.46 24.69 67.69
C TRP A 10 11.96 24.40 67.92
N MET A 11 11.29 23.84 66.92
CA MET A 11 9.87 23.48 67.00
C MET A 11 9.67 22.23 67.86
N ALA A 12 10.58 21.25 67.74
CA ALA A 12 10.60 20.10 68.65
C ALA A 12 10.77 20.55 70.12
N CYS A 13 11.67 21.49 70.39
CA CYS A 13 11.84 22.07 71.73
C CYS A 13 10.57 22.77 72.21
N LEU A 14 9.92 23.60 71.38
CA LEU A 14 8.67 24.27 71.74
C LEU A 14 7.53 23.28 72.02
N LEU A 15 7.40 22.22 71.21
CA LEU A 15 6.36 21.20 71.39
C LEU A 15 6.58 20.40 72.68
N VAL A 16 7.83 20.07 73.01
CA VAL A 16 8.17 19.38 74.27
C VAL A 16 7.91 20.30 75.47
N ILE A 17 8.31 21.57 75.41
CA ILE A 17 8.02 22.56 76.47
C ILE A 17 6.51 22.74 76.63
N GLY A 18 5.77 22.85 75.52
CA GLY A 18 4.31 22.93 75.51
C GLY A 18 3.65 21.71 76.12
N ALA A 19 4.13 20.49 75.81
CA ALA A 19 3.66 19.27 76.44
C ALA A 19 3.90 19.28 77.96
N GLY A 20 5.05 19.80 78.41
CA GLY A 20 5.37 20.01 79.82
C GLY A 20 4.44 21.02 80.50
N ALA A 21 4.18 22.15 79.85
CA ALA A 21 3.28 23.18 80.34
C ALA A 21 1.83 22.66 80.44
N VAL A 22 1.34 21.95 79.43
CA VAL A 22 0.00 21.33 79.43
C VAL A 22 -0.10 20.28 80.54
N ALA A 23 0.91 19.42 80.68
CA ALA A 23 0.95 18.45 81.77
C ALA A 23 0.95 19.15 83.14
N PHE A 24 1.74 20.21 83.31
CA PHE A 24 1.77 20.99 84.55
C PHE A 24 0.42 21.64 84.84
N TYR A 25 -0.15 22.40 83.90
CA TYR A 25 -1.42 23.10 84.07
C TYR A 25 -2.59 22.16 84.36
N ALA A 26 -2.65 21.00 83.69
CA ALA A 26 -3.69 20.00 83.91
C ALA A 26 -3.75 19.51 85.37
N TYR A 27 -2.62 19.54 86.08
CA TYR A 27 -2.54 19.18 87.49
C TYR A 27 -2.24 20.39 88.40
N ALA A 28 -2.14 21.62 87.85
CA ALA A 28 -1.76 22.82 88.59
C ALA A 28 -2.90 23.35 89.49
N GLY A 29 -4.12 23.34 88.95
CA GLY A 29 -5.33 23.93 89.55
C GLY A 29 -6.43 22.93 89.89
N LEU A 30 -6.08 21.69 90.25
CA LEU A 30 -7.08 20.71 90.68
C LEU A 30 -7.67 21.12 92.04
N LEU A 31 -9.00 21.26 92.09
CA LEU A 31 -9.78 21.59 93.30
C LEU A 31 -9.76 20.48 94.37
N ILE A 32 -9.24 19.29 94.03
CA ILE A 32 -9.13 18.13 94.91
C ILE A 32 -7.72 18.06 95.51
N PRO A 33 -7.54 17.95 96.84
CA PRO A 33 -6.23 17.91 97.46
C PRO A 33 -5.50 16.59 97.16
N LEU A 34 -4.57 16.61 96.21
CA LEU A 34 -3.66 15.51 95.91
C LEU A 34 -2.31 15.72 96.62
N SER A 35 -1.73 14.64 97.16
CA SER A 35 -0.37 14.70 97.71
C SER A 35 0.67 15.02 96.62
N LEU A 36 1.73 15.73 96.99
CA LEU A 36 2.79 16.18 96.06
C LEU A 36 3.37 15.03 95.22
N ARG A 37 3.54 13.83 95.82
CA ARG A 37 4.03 12.64 95.10
C ARG A 37 3.06 12.17 94.02
N ARG A 38 1.77 12.06 94.33
CA ARG A 38 0.75 11.60 93.36
C ARG A 38 0.61 12.60 92.21
N ARG A 39 0.65 13.89 92.53
CA ARG A 39 0.62 14.97 91.54
C ARG A 39 1.83 14.94 90.61
N GLY A 40 3.03 14.72 91.15
CA GLY A 40 4.25 14.55 90.35
C GLY A 40 4.19 13.33 89.42
N VAL A 41 3.70 12.19 89.91
CA VAL A 41 3.57 10.96 89.11
C VAL A 41 2.56 11.13 87.97
N LEU A 42 1.38 11.70 88.24
CA LEU A 42 0.36 11.92 87.20
C LEU A 42 0.83 12.93 86.14
N MET A 43 1.50 14.00 86.56
CA MET A 43 2.11 14.97 85.65
C MET A 43 3.19 14.32 84.77
N GLY A 44 4.06 13.50 85.37
CA GLY A 44 5.11 12.77 84.66
C GLY A 44 4.54 11.78 83.64
N LEU A 45 3.54 10.98 84.02
CA LEU A 45 2.86 10.04 83.11
C LEU A 45 2.21 10.78 81.94
N ARG A 46 1.55 11.93 82.21
CA ARG A 46 0.91 12.71 81.15
C ARG A 46 1.91 13.36 80.21
N PHE A 47 3.03 13.86 80.73
CA PHE A 47 4.12 14.37 79.92
C PHE A 47 4.69 13.28 78.99
N VAL A 48 4.98 12.09 79.53
CA VAL A 48 5.46 10.94 78.74
C VAL A 48 4.48 10.56 77.65
N ALA A 49 3.18 10.48 77.97
CA ALA A 49 2.14 10.17 76.98
C ALA A 49 2.10 11.19 75.83
N LEU A 50 2.20 12.49 76.15
CA LEU A 50 2.25 13.55 75.13
C LEU A 50 3.51 13.49 74.27
N VAL A 51 4.67 13.20 74.87
CA VAL A 51 5.94 13.03 74.12
C VAL A 51 5.88 11.83 73.19
N LEU A 52 5.32 10.70 73.63
CA LEU A 52 5.12 9.52 72.78
C LEU A 52 4.17 9.81 71.61
N LEU A 53 3.11 10.59 71.84
CA LEU A 53 2.20 11.01 70.79
C LEU A 53 2.90 11.92 69.75
N LEU A 54 3.72 12.87 70.21
CA LEU A 54 4.54 13.71 69.34
C LEU A 54 5.55 12.88 68.53
N LEU A 55 6.16 11.85 69.12
CA LEU A 55 7.05 10.91 68.43
C LEU A 55 6.29 10.09 67.37
N GLY A 56 5.07 9.65 67.67
CA GLY A 56 4.19 8.98 66.70
C GLY A 56 3.81 9.88 65.54
N LEU A 57 3.50 11.16 65.82
CA LEU A 57 3.20 12.17 64.79
C LEU A 57 4.40 12.45 63.87
N ALA A 58 5.62 12.35 64.40
CA ALA A 58 6.84 12.51 63.60
C ALA A 58 7.09 11.35 62.62
N GLN A 59 6.28 10.27 62.67
CA GLN A 59 6.36 9.11 61.77
C GLN A 59 7.78 8.52 61.67
N PRO A 60 8.23 7.73 62.66
CA PRO A 60 9.53 7.07 62.59
C PRO A 60 9.53 6.03 61.46
N VAL A 61 10.37 6.24 60.44
CA VAL A 61 10.55 5.33 59.31
C VAL A 61 11.95 4.69 59.36
N ARG A 62 11.99 3.41 59.00
CA ARG A 62 13.23 2.67 58.74
C ARG A 62 13.42 2.58 57.23
N LEU A 63 14.46 3.26 56.72
CA LEU A 63 14.86 3.15 55.32
C LEU A 63 15.85 2.00 55.20
N GLU A 64 15.50 0.99 54.41
CA GLU A 64 16.41 -0.08 54.02
C GLU A 64 16.86 0.19 52.57
N PRO A 65 18.16 0.46 52.33
CA PRO A 65 18.66 0.55 50.96
C PRO A 65 18.59 -0.83 50.31
N LEU A 66 17.83 -0.94 49.21
CA LEU A 66 17.81 -2.14 48.38
C LEU A 66 19.16 -2.30 47.64
N PRO A 67 19.64 -3.54 47.43
CA PRO A 67 20.87 -3.78 46.68
C PRO A 67 20.76 -3.37 45.20
N PRO A 68 21.84 -2.93 44.54
CA PRO A 68 21.85 -2.40 43.16
C PRO A 68 21.48 -3.39 42.04
N THR A 69 21.29 -4.68 42.35
CA THR A 69 21.31 -5.77 41.36
C THR A 69 20.02 -6.01 40.57
N ASP A 70 18.90 -5.37 40.91
CA ASP A 70 17.60 -5.62 40.25
C ASP A 70 17.26 -4.64 39.12
N THR A 71 18.09 -3.63 38.85
CA THR A 71 17.83 -2.61 37.83
C THR A 71 18.72 -2.80 36.60
N VAL A 72 18.10 -2.92 35.42
CA VAL A 72 18.77 -3.16 34.14
C VAL A 72 18.81 -1.90 33.30
N LEU A 73 19.87 -1.74 32.51
CA LEU A 73 19.99 -0.77 31.43
C LEU A 73 20.26 -1.52 30.12
N PRO A 74 19.22 -1.82 29.31
CA PRO A 74 19.42 -2.37 27.99
C PRO A 74 20.06 -1.34 27.05
N VAL A 75 21.03 -1.77 26.27
CA VAL A 75 21.71 -0.97 25.24
C VAL A 75 21.46 -1.63 23.89
N LEU A 76 20.70 -0.96 23.03
CA LEU A 76 20.48 -1.33 21.64
C LEU A 76 21.66 -0.82 20.80
N LEU A 77 22.38 -1.73 20.17
CA LEU A 77 23.49 -1.48 19.26
C LEU A 77 23.06 -1.81 17.84
N ASP A 78 23.11 -0.81 16.96
CA ASP A 78 22.86 -0.98 15.54
C ASP A 78 23.98 -1.80 14.89
N ARG A 79 23.60 -2.82 14.12
CA ARG A 79 24.52 -3.66 13.33
C ARG A 79 24.18 -3.67 11.85
N SER A 80 23.47 -2.66 11.37
CA SER A 80 23.21 -2.43 9.95
C SER A 80 24.50 -2.22 9.16
N ARG A 81 24.47 -2.47 7.85
CA ARG A 81 25.63 -2.28 6.96
C ARG A 81 26.19 -0.86 6.96
N SER A 82 25.38 0.16 7.22
CA SER A 82 25.86 1.54 7.31
C SER A 82 26.80 1.74 8.51
N MET A 83 26.71 0.88 9.54
CA MET A 83 27.65 0.88 10.67
C MET A 83 29.06 0.41 10.29
N ALA A 84 29.26 -0.16 9.09
CA ALA A 84 30.57 -0.52 8.55
C ALA A 84 31.37 0.70 8.04
N LEU A 85 30.69 1.83 7.79
CA LEU A 85 31.31 3.05 7.27
C LEU A 85 32.38 3.60 8.20
N ARG A 86 33.53 4.02 7.64
CA ARG A 86 34.72 4.48 8.37
C ARG A 86 34.80 6.01 8.50
N ASP A 87 33.79 6.61 9.11
CA ASP A 87 33.67 8.06 9.30
C ASP A 87 33.65 8.49 10.78
N ALA A 88 34.00 7.59 11.70
CA ALA A 88 34.15 7.89 13.12
C ALA A 88 35.64 8.01 13.47
N ASP A 89 36.27 9.13 13.11
CA ASP A 89 37.69 9.43 13.40
C ASP A 89 38.68 8.34 12.95
N GLY A 90 38.43 7.73 11.79
CA GLY A 90 39.27 6.67 11.19
C GLY A 90 38.87 5.24 11.57
N ALA A 91 37.98 5.07 12.54
CA ALA A 91 37.31 3.80 12.86
C ALA A 91 35.97 3.68 12.12
N SER A 92 35.45 2.46 12.02
CA SER A 92 34.05 2.24 11.61
C SER A 92 33.08 2.75 12.67
N ARG A 93 31.86 3.12 12.26
CA ARG A 93 30.80 3.54 13.20
C ARG A 93 30.54 2.44 14.25
N LEU A 94 30.55 1.17 13.86
CA LEU A 94 30.41 0.05 14.80
C LEU A 94 31.57 -0.03 15.80
N GLU A 95 32.82 0.11 15.35
CA GLU A 95 33.99 0.11 16.25
C GLU A 95 33.90 1.26 17.27
N ALA A 96 33.50 2.45 16.82
CA ALA A 96 33.31 3.61 17.70
C ALA A 96 32.14 3.40 18.68
N ALA A 97 31.03 2.81 18.22
CA ALA A 97 29.90 2.45 19.08
C ALA A 97 30.30 1.42 20.14
N VAL A 98 31.04 0.38 19.77
CA VAL A 98 31.56 -0.64 20.68
C VAL A 98 32.51 -0.03 21.71
N ALA A 99 33.43 0.84 21.28
CA ALA A 99 34.33 1.56 22.18
C ALA A 99 33.55 2.46 23.15
N LEU A 100 32.52 3.17 22.68
CA LEU A 100 31.66 3.99 23.53
C LEU A 100 30.96 3.14 24.62
N ILE A 101 30.40 1.99 24.24
CA ILE A 101 29.69 1.12 25.19
C ILE A 101 30.67 0.52 26.21
N ARG A 102 31.80 -0.02 25.75
CA ARG A 102 32.80 -0.71 26.59
C ARG A 102 33.59 0.24 27.49
N ASP A 103 34.02 1.38 26.97
CA ASP A 103 35.01 2.23 27.63
C ASP A 103 34.35 3.39 28.40
N ARG A 104 33.10 3.76 28.07
CA ARG A 104 32.40 4.90 28.68
C ARG A 104 31.12 4.46 29.40
N ILE A 105 30.17 3.86 28.69
CA ILE A 105 28.82 3.58 29.24
C ILE A 105 28.90 2.50 30.33
N GLY A 106 29.53 1.36 30.04
CA GLY A 106 29.66 0.25 30.98
C GLY A 106 30.32 0.67 32.30
N PRO A 107 31.56 1.19 32.29
CA PRO A 107 32.30 1.53 33.50
C PRO A 107 31.65 2.65 34.34
N SER A 108 31.03 3.64 33.69
CA SER A 108 30.41 4.78 34.41
C SER A 108 29.12 4.42 35.15
N LEU A 109 28.49 3.29 34.78
CA LEU A 109 27.19 2.86 35.30
C LEU A 109 27.24 1.51 36.02
N ALA A 110 28.39 0.84 36.05
CA ALA A 110 28.58 -0.50 36.61
C ALA A 110 28.14 -0.64 38.09
N ASP A 111 28.32 0.42 38.90
CA ASP A 111 27.94 0.42 40.31
C ASP A 111 26.44 0.67 40.55
N ARG A 112 25.67 0.98 39.50
CA ARG A 112 24.28 1.46 39.61
C ARG A 112 23.26 0.60 38.89
N VAL A 113 23.63 -0.01 37.76
CA VAL A 113 22.73 -0.78 36.89
C VAL A 113 23.48 -1.94 36.24
N GLN A 114 22.76 -3.01 35.90
CA GLN A 114 23.27 -4.08 35.05
C GLN A 114 23.11 -3.69 33.57
N VAL A 115 24.22 -3.45 32.88
CA VAL A 115 24.23 -3.12 31.44
C VAL A 115 24.10 -4.41 30.63
N GLU A 116 23.11 -4.48 29.74
CA GLU A 116 22.87 -5.64 28.87
C GLU A 116 22.77 -5.17 27.40
N VAL A 117 23.63 -5.71 26.52
CA VAL A 117 23.73 -5.26 25.12
C VAL A 117 22.90 -6.15 24.18
N TRP A 118 22.16 -5.50 23.29
CA TRP A 118 21.29 -6.10 22.29
C TRP A 118 21.67 -5.55 20.91
N GLY A 119 22.02 -6.43 19.98
CA GLY A 119 22.23 -6.06 18.58
C GLY A 119 20.90 -6.05 17.82
N PHE A 120 20.63 -5.00 17.04
CA PHE A 120 19.45 -4.89 16.20
C PHE A 120 19.78 -4.62 14.73
N GLY A 121 18.91 -5.12 13.84
CA GLY A 121 19.04 -5.00 12.40
C GLY A 121 17.95 -5.84 11.71
N ASP A 122 18.35 -6.96 11.10
CA ASP A 122 17.38 -7.94 10.56
C ASP A 122 16.60 -8.66 11.67
N SER A 123 17.18 -8.76 12.87
CA SER A 123 16.56 -9.27 14.08
C SER A 123 17.16 -8.61 15.32
N VAL A 124 16.48 -8.74 16.46
CA VAL A 124 16.90 -8.20 17.76
C VAL A 124 17.36 -9.35 18.64
N SER A 125 18.60 -9.30 19.14
CA SER A 125 19.15 -10.40 19.95
C SER A 125 20.26 -9.92 20.89
N ARG A 126 20.40 -10.57 22.05
CA ARG A 126 21.56 -10.33 22.93
C ARG A 126 22.85 -10.58 22.17
N THR A 127 23.78 -9.64 22.28
CA THR A 127 25.00 -9.64 21.48
C THR A 127 26.21 -9.32 22.34
N ASP A 128 27.32 -10.01 22.09
CA ASP A 128 28.62 -9.69 22.67
C ASP A 128 29.32 -8.65 21.80
N LEU A 129 29.84 -7.60 22.44
CA LEU A 129 30.57 -6.51 21.82
C LEU A 129 31.82 -6.97 21.05
N GLU A 130 32.42 -8.12 21.37
CA GLU A 130 33.58 -8.65 20.63
C GLU A 130 33.20 -9.35 19.32
N SER A 131 31.98 -9.88 19.24
CA SER A 131 31.50 -10.70 18.11
C SER A 131 30.57 -9.96 17.15
N VAL A 132 30.11 -8.75 17.49
CA VAL A 132 29.21 -7.96 16.65
C VAL A 132 29.86 -7.60 15.30
N ARG A 133 29.09 -7.70 14.22
CA ARG A 133 29.49 -7.37 12.84
C ARG A 133 28.42 -6.52 12.15
N PRO A 134 28.77 -5.55 11.29
CA PRO A 134 27.83 -4.65 10.63
C PRO A 134 27.31 -5.25 9.32
N GLU A 135 26.55 -6.34 9.41
CA GLU A 135 26.13 -7.13 8.23
C GLU A 135 24.64 -7.04 7.94
N ALA A 136 23.84 -6.50 8.87
CA ALA A 136 22.39 -6.52 8.77
C ALA A 136 21.89 -5.64 7.61
N GLY A 137 20.97 -6.18 6.82
CA GLY A 137 20.40 -5.51 5.64
C GLY A 137 19.39 -4.41 5.98
N ARG A 138 18.89 -4.40 7.21
CA ARG A 138 17.92 -3.44 7.73
C ARG A 138 18.39 -2.83 9.05
N SER A 139 17.92 -1.63 9.33
CA SER A 139 17.91 -0.97 10.64
C SER A 139 16.46 -0.64 10.97
N ASP A 140 15.87 -1.29 11.97
CA ASP A 140 14.48 -1.07 12.41
C ASP A 140 14.51 -0.62 13.88
N VAL A 141 14.68 0.68 14.07
CA VAL A 141 14.95 1.25 15.40
C VAL A 141 13.73 1.12 16.30
N MET A 142 12.54 1.42 15.77
CA MET A 142 11.29 1.37 16.53
C MET A 142 10.93 -0.07 16.91
N GLY A 143 11.01 -1.01 15.96
CA GLY A 143 10.77 -2.42 16.25
C GLY A 143 11.76 -3.00 17.26
N ALA A 144 13.02 -2.52 17.27
CA ALA A 144 14.00 -2.92 18.27
C ALA A 144 13.66 -2.42 19.68
N ILE A 145 13.17 -1.18 19.80
CA ILE A 145 12.73 -0.63 21.08
C ILE A 145 11.52 -1.39 21.61
N ASP A 146 10.53 -1.68 20.77
CA ASP A 146 9.36 -2.48 21.14
C ASP A 146 9.75 -3.88 21.61
N ALA A 147 10.57 -4.60 20.83
CA ALA A 147 10.98 -5.96 21.15
C ALA A 147 11.75 -6.05 22.49
N VAL A 148 12.63 -5.09 22.76
CA VAL A 148 13.34 -5.00 24.04
C VAL A 148 12.38 -4.58 25.16
N GLY A 149 11.50 -3.61 24.91
CA GLY A 149 10.49 -3.16 25.88
C GLY A 149 9.62 -4.31 26.38
N GLU A 150 9.11 -5.15 25.48
CA GLU A 150 8.34 -6.35 25.82
C GLU A 150 9.17 -7.36 26.62
N HIS A 151 10.43 -7.59 26.25
CA HIS A 151 11.31 -8.54 26.95
C HIS A 151 11.54 -8.17 28.41
N TYR A 152 11.57 -6.87 28.73
CA TYR A 152 11.81 -6.35 30.08
C TYR A 152 10.56 -5.84 30.80
N ALA A 153 9.35 -6.15 30.31
CA ALA A 153 8.10 -5.66 30.89
C ALA A 153 7.97 -5.96 32.40
N ASP A 154 8.51 -7.08 32.87
CA ASP A 154 8.47 -7.52 34.27
C ASP A 154 9.72 -7.15 35.10
N ARG A 155 10.70 -6.43 34.51
CA ARG A 155 11.94 -6.01 35.19
C ARG A 155 11.98 -4.49 35.40
N ARG A 156 12.73 -4.04 36.41
CA ARG A 156 13.00 -2.60 36.57
C ARG A 156 14.04 -2.15 35.56
N VAL A 157 13.62 -1.35 34.59
CA VAL A 157 14.49 -0.76 33.58
C VAL A 157 14.75 0.70 33.93
N ALA A 158 16.03 1.09 34.04
CA ALA A 158 16.42 2.47 34.34
C ALA A 158 16.21 3.43 33.16
N GLY A 159 16.24 2.89 31.94
CA GLY A 159 16.22 3.59 30.68
C GLY A 159 16.60 2.62 29.55
N LEU A 160 16.51 3.06 28.31
CA LEU A 160 16.99 2.33 27.14
C LEU A 160 17.99 3.22 26.40
N VAL A 161 19.17 2.69 26.06
CA VAL A 161 20.15 3.45 25.24
C VAL A 161 20.14 2.88 23.84
N VAL A 162 20.01 3.74 22.83
CA VAL A 162 20.11 3.34 21.41
C VAL A 162 21.37 3.95 20.84
N VAL A 163 22.25 3.11 20.28
CA VAL A 163 23.50 3.52 19.63
C VAL A 163 23.42 3.15 18.16
N SER A 164 23.31 4.15 17.29
CA SER A 164 23.06 4.01 15.85
C SER A 164 23.60 5.22 15.10
N ASP A 165 23.72 5.12 13.78
CA ASP A 165 23.96 6.28 12.90
C ASP A 165 22.68 7.06 12.55
N GLY A 166 21.51 6.58 13.02
CA GLY A 166 20.21 7.21 12.83
C GLY A 166 19.50 6.83 11.53
N GLY A 167 20.08 5.95 10.71
CA GLY A 167 19.39 5.38 9.56
C GLY A 167 18.28 4.42 10.02
N ASP A 168 17.04 4.69 9.63
CA ASP A 168 15.89 3.80 9.89
C ASP A 168 15.24 3.37 8.57
N THR A 169 15.03 2.06 8.47
CA THR A 169 14.46 1.34 7.32
C THR A 169 13.31 0.44 7.77
N GLY A 170 12.89 0.55 9.04
CA GLY A 170 11.68 -0.06 9.55
C GLY A 170 10.41 0.50 8.90
N GLU A 171 9.28 -0.23 9.01
CA GLU A 171 7.99 0.23 8.48
C GLU A 171 7.31 1.29 9.38
N GLY A 172 7.95 1.72 10.49
CA GLY A 172 7.33 2.53 11.53
C GLY A 172 7.96 3.92 11.71
N VAL A 173 7.39 4.94 11.07
CA VAL A 173 7.45 6.31 11.62
C VAL A 173 6.28 6.45 12.59
N GLY A 174 6.44 5.90 13.79
CA GLY A 174 5.39 5.78 14.80
C GLY A 174 5.58 6.70 16.01
N GLU A 175 4.52 6.84 16.81
CA GLU A 175 4.61 7.46 18.14
C GLU A 175 5.46 6.56 19.05
N MET A 176 6.27 7.16 19.91
CA MET A 176 7.15 6.43 20.82
C MET A 176 6.32 5.49 21.71
N PRO A 177 6.59 4.17 21.73
CA PRO A 177 5.87 3.25 22.60
C PRO A 177 6.00 3.68 24.07
N PRO A 178 4.94 3.52 24.88
CA PRO A 178 4.98 3.84 26.30
C PRO A 178 6.02 2.94 26.98
N GLY A 179 6.99 3.53 27.66
CA GLY A 179 8.12 2.77 28.20
C GLY A 179 9.11 3.60 29.01
N PRO A 180 10.25 2.99 29.42
CA PRO A 180 11.32 3.71 30.08
C PRO A 180 11.90 4.80 29.16
N PRO A 181 12.56 5.83 29.72
CA PRO A 181 13.15 6.91 28.90
C PRO A 181 14.19 6.34 27.93
N VAL A 182 14.11 6.77 26.67
CA VAL A 182 15.05 6.35 25.62
C VAL A 182 16.09 7.44 25.37
N TYR A 183 17.36 7.05 25.42
CA TYR A 183 18.51 7.89 25.17
C TYR A 183 19.16 7.48 23.85
N ALA A 184 19.01 8.31 22.82
CA ALA A 184 19.63 8.08 21.52
C ALA A 184 21.04 8.66 21.48
N VAL A 185 22.00 7.87 21.00
CA VAL A 185 23.39 8.25 20.80
C VAL A 185 23.78 7.99 19.34
N GLY A 186 23.97 9.09 18.61
CA GLY A 186 24.42 9.07 17.22
C GLY A 186 25.90 8.72 17.09
N VAL A 187 26.26 7.88 16.12
CA VAL A 187 27.65 7.53 15.78
C VAL A 187 27.92 7.76 14.30
N GLY A 188 29.11 8.27 13.98
CA GLY A 188 29.51 8.64 12.62
C GLY A 188 29.63 10.15 12.43
N ALA A 189 30.01 10.56 11.22
CA ALA A 189 30.17 11.97 10.90
C ALA A 189 28.79 12.64 10.72
N PRO A 190 28.59 13.87 11.22
CA PRO A 190 27.32 14.59 11.08
C PRO A 190 27.02 15.00 9.62
N THR A 191 28.02 14.95 8.74
CA THR A 191 27.90 15.30 7.32
C THR A 191 28.80 14.38 6.50
N ILE A 192 28.24 13.72 5.48
CA ILE A 192 29.02 12.96 4.51
C ILE A 192 29.71 13.96 3.58
N ALA A 193 31.05 13.90 3.51
CA ALA A 193 31.85 14.92 2.85
C ALA A 193 31.76 14.89 1.31
N ARG A 194 31.68 13.69 0.72
CA ARG A 194 31.57 13.46 -0.73
C ARG A 194 30.82 12.18 -1.03
N ASP A 195 29.68 12.32 -1.68
CA ASP A 195 28.82 11.19 -2.03
C ASP A 195 28.02 11.47 -3.31
N ARG A 196 27.88 10.47 -4.17
CA ARG A 196 26.84 10.44 -5.18
C ARG A 196 25.91 9.30 -4.81
N GLU A 197 24.61 9.51 -4.97
CA GLU A 197 23.62 8.51 -4.58
C GLU A 197 22.49 8.46 -5.61
N LEU A 198 22.02 7.25 -5.90
CA LEU A 198 20.72 7.04 -6.53
C LEU A 198 19.64 7.02 -5.44
N LEU A 199 18.82 8.08 -5.40
CA LEU A 199 17.71 8.20 -4.45
C LEU A 199 16.55 7.27 -4.83
N ASP A 200 16.22 7.22 -6.11
CA ASP A 200 15.08 6.45 -6.59
C ASP A 200 15.23 6.07 -8.07
N VAL A 201 14.67 4.93 -8.43
CA VAL A 201 14.54 4.48 -9.81
C VAL A 201 13.13 3.90 -9.94
N THR A 202 12.34 4.48 -10.85
CA THR A 202 10.96 4.07 -11.10
C THR A 202 10.81 3.66 -12.55
N LEU A 203 9.95 2.68 -12.79
CA LEU A 203 9.68 2.18 -14.14
C LEU A 203 8.18 2.17 -14.41
N GLY A 204 7.78 2.70 -15.57
CA GLY A 204 6.43 2.58 -16.08
C GLY A 204 6.05 1.12 -16.41
N GLN A 205 4.76 0.79 -16.34
CA GLN A 205 4.31 -0.56 -16.67
C GLN A 205 4.23 -0.76 -18.19
N ALA A 206 4.80 -1.86 -18.67
CA ALA A 206 4.67 -2.30 -20.05
C ALA A 206 3.23 -2.79 -20.31
N ALA A 207 2.44 -2.00 -21.01
CA ALA A 207 1.01 -2.29 -21.20
C ALA A 207 0.72 -3.14 -22.46
N ALA A 208 1.70 -3.31 -23.33
CA ALA A 208 1.58 -4.06 -24.57
C ALA A 208 2.96 -4.58 -25.02
N ARG A 209 2.93 -5.57 -25.93
CA ARG A 209 4.13 -6.01 -26.66
C ARG A 209 4.79 -4.80 -27.32
N GLU A 210 6.12 -4.76 -27.26
CA GLU A 210 6.97 -3.69 -27.84
C GLU A 210 6.72 -2.29 -27.25
N SER A 211 6.11 -2.20 -26.06
CA SER A 211 5.90 -0.91 -25.41
C SER A 211 7.24 -0.28 -24.98
N VAL A 212 7.36 1.02 -25.26
CA VAL A 212 8.40 1.86 -24.69
C VAL A 212 7.88 2.39 -23.36
N VAL A 213 8.64 2.21 -22.28
CA VAL A 213 8.28 2.65 -20.95
C VAL A 213 9.26 3.72 -20.44
N GLU A 214 8.75 4.59 -19.58
CA GLU A 214 9.55 5.61 -18.90
C GLU A 214 10.28 4.99 -17.71
N LEU A 215 11.60 5.16 -17.66
CA LEU A 215 12.46 4.89 -16.53
C LEU A 215 12.83 6.25 -15.90
N GLY A 216 12.21 6.56 -14.77
CA GLY A 216 12.49 7.76 -13.99
C GLY A 216 13.65 7.52 -13.04
N ILE A 217 14.63 8.42 -13.03
CA ILE A 217 15.85 8.32 -12.24
C ILE A 217 15.94 9.57 -11.36
N ALA A 218 16.12 9.39 -10.06
CA ALA A 218 16.42 10.45 -9.12
C ALA A 218 17.81 10.20 -8.50
N ALA A 219 18.70 11.18 -8.62
CA ALA A 219 20.06 11.11 -8.10
C ALA A 219 20.41 12.39 -7.34
N VAL A 220 21.41 12.31 -6.47
CA VAL A 220 21.98 13.47 -5.77
C VAL A 220 23.50 13.37 -5.76
N SER A 221 24.18 14.51 -5.70
CA SER A 221 25.63 14.59 -5.53
C SER A 221 25.96 15.64 -4.47
N HIS A 222 26.60 15.20 -3.39
CA HIS A 222 27.04 16.03 -2.26
C HIS A 222 28.57 16.14 -2.26
N GLY A 223 29.12 17.33 -2.03
CA GLY A 223 30.57 17.55 -1.92
C GLY A 223 31.35 17.60 -3.24
N PHE A 224 30.66 17.50 -4.37
CA PHE A 224 31.21 17.60 -5.73
C PHE A 224 30.77 18.89 -6.45
N GLY A 225 29.95 19.73 -5.81
CA GLY A 225 29.52 21.00 -6.37
C GLY A 225 28.57 20.83 -7.56
N THR A 226 29.00 21.29 -8.74
CA THR A 226 28.25 21.18 -10.00
C THR A 226 29.01 20.35 -11.04
N GLU A 227 29.97 19.54 -10.58
CA GLU A 227 30.75 18.68 -11.46
C GLU A 227 29.83 17.68 -12.18
N PRO A 228 29.88 17.62 -13.53
CA PRO A 228 29.04 16.71 -14.28
C PRO A 228 29.51 15.27 -14.13
N PHE A 229 28.58 14.33 -14.05
CA PHE A 229 28.86 12.90 -13.94
C PHE A 229 27.96 12.06 -14.87
N GLU A 230 28.29 10.79 -15.03
CA GLU A 230 27.53 9.86 -15.85
C GLU A 230 26.58 9.00 -15.02
N ILE A 231 25.40 8.72 -15.57
CA ILE A 231 24.49 7.68 -15.11
C ILE A 231 24.39 6.64 -16.22
N ARG A 232 24.67 5.38 -15.90
CA ARG A 232 24.59 4.26 -16.82
C ARG A 232 23.33 3.45 -16.52
N VAL A 233 22.59 3.11 -17.58
CA VAL A 233 21.43 2.23 -17.52
C VAL A 233 21.80 0.96 -18.26
N LEU A 234 21.73 -0.18 -17.57
CA LEU A 234 21.97 -1.50 -18.11
C LEU A 234 20.64 -2.26 -18.17
N ALA A 235 20.43 -3.01 -19.26
CA ALA A 235 19.34 -3.96 -19.39
C ALA A 235 19.94 -5.37 -19.36
N ASN A 236 19.55 -6.20 -18.39
CA ASN A 236 20.10 -7.55 -18.18
C ASN A 236 21.64 -7.56 -18.16
N GLY A 237 22.24 -6.56 -17.49
CA GLY A 237 23.69 -6.40 -17.39
C GLY A 237 24.38 -5.82 -18.63
N GLN A 238 23.67 -5.60 -19.74
CA GLN A 238 24.22 -5.00 -20.96
C GLN A 238 23.96 -3.48 -20.99
N PRO A 239 24.93 -2.63 -21.38
CA PRO A 239 24.72 -1.19 -21.48
C PRO A 239 23.57 -0.85 -22.44
N SER A 240 22.54 -0.18 -21.92
CA SER A 240 21.37 0.28 -22.67
C SER A 240 21.46 1.77 -22.98
N ARG A 241 21.81 2.60 -21.98
CA ARG A 241 22.04 4.04 -22.15
C ARG A 241 23.12 4.57 -21.21
N VAL A 242 23.73 5.67 -21.61
CA VAL A 242 24.59 6.51 -20.77
C VAL A 242 24.08 7.94 -20.85
N ILE A 243 23.86 8.56 -19.70
CA ILE A 243 23.32 9.91 -19.56
C ILE A 243 24.38 10.74 -18.85
N ARG A 244 24.68 11.92 -19.36
CA ARG A 244 25.54 12.88 -18.66
C ARG A 244 24.67 13.91 -17.98
N VAL A 245 24.83 14.05 -16.67
CA VAL A 245 24.04 14.97 -15.84
C VAL A 245 24.94 16.02 -15.20
N THR A 246 24.39 17.21 -14.97
CA THR A 246 25.08 18.31 -14.28
C THR A 246 24.21 18.78 -13.12
N PRO A 247 24.66 18.65 -11.86
CA PRO A 247 23.92 19.18 -10.72
C PRO A 247 23.73 20.70 -10.85
N PRO A 248 22.52 21.24 -10.58
CA PRO A 248 22.31 22.70 -10.61
C PRO A 248 23.00 23.41 -9.43
N ARG A 249 23.20 22.70 -8.31
CA ARG A 249 23.99 23.10 -7.14
C ARG A 249 24.35 21.85 -6.35
N ASP A 250 25.30 21.97 -5.42
CA ASP A 250 25.68 20.88 -4.53
C ASP A 250 24.46 20.37 -3.73
N GLY A 251 24.31 19.05 -3.63
CA GLY A 251 23.20 18.39 -2.93
C GLY A 251 21.82 18.55 -3.58
N ALA A 252 21.73 19.11 -4.80
CA ALA A 252 20.44 19.18 -5.49
C ALA A 252 20.02 17.83 -6.07
N VAL A 253 18.74 17.51 -5.92
CA VAL A 253 18.12 16.34 -6.56
C VAL A 253 18.05 16.58 -8.07
N ILE A 254 18.66 15.66 -8.82
CA ILE A 254 18.61 15.59 -10.27
C ILE A 254 17.53 14.57 -10.64
N ARG A 255 16.67 14.92 -11.58
CA ARG A 255 15.60 14.05 -12.09
C ARG A 255 15.75 13.89 -13.58
N GLU A 256 15.99 12.65 -14.02
CA GLU A 256 16.09 12.29 -15.42
C GLU A 256 14.99 11.29 -15.79
N VAL A 257 14.52 11.36 -17.03
CA VAL A 257 13.58 10.38 -17.57
C VAL A 257 14.18 9.84 -18.86
N VAL A 258 14.33 8.52 -18.92
CA VAL A 258 14.75 7.84 -20.14
C VAL A 258 13.72 6.83 -20.60
N PHE A 259 13.65 6.65 -21.91
CA PHE A 259 12.75 5.70 -22.53
C PHE A 259 13.51 4.42 -22.83
N VAL A 260 12.97 3.31 -22.32
CA VAL A 260 13.52 1.95 -22.46
C VAL A 260 12.47 1.01 -23.06
N SER A 261 12.93 -0.05 -23.72
CA SER A 261 12.09 -1.05 -24.38
C SER A 261 12.36 -2.41 -23.74
N PRO A 262 11.56 -2.82 -22.75
CA PRO A 262 11.69 -4.15 -22.13
C PRO A 262 11.44 -5.25 -23.16
N ASP A 263 12.04 -6.40 -22.93
CA ASP A 263 11.72 -7.63 -23.66
C ASP A 263 10.22 -7.95 -23.50
N PRO A 264 9.50 -8.24 -24.61
CA PRO A 264 8.06 -8.48 -24.57
C PRO A 264 7.69 -9.87 -24.05
N ASP A 265 8.63 -10.82 -24.01
CA ASP A 265 8.39 -12.22 -23.65
C ASP A 265 9.07 -12.60 -22.34
N GLU A 266 10.17 -11.92 -21.96
CA GLU A 266 10.93 -12.17 -20.74
C GLU A 266 10.98 -10.94 -19.81
N SER A 267 11.23 -11.18 -18.52
CA SER A 267 11.44 -10.07 -17.58
C SER A 267 12.77 -9.39 -17.86
N THR A 268 12.76 -8.07 -17.96
CA THR A 268 13.99 -7.28 -18.15
C THR A 268 14.38 -6.60 -16.84
N VAL A 269 15.59 -6.87 -16.36
CA VAL A 269 16.17 -6.22 -15.19
C VAL A 269 16.92 -4.98 -15.63
N TYR A 270 16.43 -3.80 -15.24
CA TYR A 270 17.13 -2.54 -15.45
C TYR A 270 17.96 -2.20 -14.23
N THR A 271 19.28 -2.12 -14.41
CA THR A 271 20.20 -1.61 -13.39
C THR A 271 20.59 -0.19 -13.78
N VAL A 272 20.35 0.77 -12.89
CA VAL A 272 20.89 2.12 -12.99
C VAL A 272 22.09 2.21 -12.06
N GLU A 273 23.21 2.70 -12.58
CA GLU A 273 24.43 2.87 -11.80
C GLU A 273 25.12 4.21 -12.09
N ILE A 274 25.72 4.78 -11.04
CA ILE A 274 26.66 5.89 -11.14
C ILE A 274 28.07 5.28 -11.05
N PRO A 275 28.97 5.52 -12.02
CA PRO A 275 30.34 5.04 -11.94
C PRO A 275 31.03 5.61 -10.69
N ARG A 276 31.65 4.73 -9.90
CA ARG A 276 32.33 5.09 -8.65
C ARG A 276 33.36 6.20 -8.88
N ASP A 277 33.28 7.23 -8.04
CA ASP A 277 34.31 8.26 -7.95
C ASP A 277 35.35 7.86 -6.88
N PRO A 278 36.67 7.95 -7.13
CA PRO A 278 37.66 7.64 -6.10
C PRO A 278 37.56 8.51 -4.84
N ALA A 279 36.97 9.71 -4.94
CA ALA A 279 36.80 10.62 -3.81
C ALA A 279 35.50 10.41 -3.03
N GLU A 280 34.65 9.49 -3.48
CA GLU A 280 33.37 9.16 -2.86
C GLU A 280 33.51 8.25 -1.66
N PHE A 281 32.63 8.47 -0.68
CA PHE A 281 32.68 7.76 0.58
C PHE A 281 31.81 6.49 0.61
N VAL A 282 30.61 6.50 0.00
CA VAL A 282 29.65 5.37 0.05
C VAL A 282 29.31 4.87 -1.35
N PRO A 283 30.20 4.16 -2.07
CA PRO A 283 29.92 3.72 -3.42
C PRO A 283 28.79 2.67 -3.53
N GLU A 284 28.36 2.08 -2.42
CA GLU A 284 27.32 1.04 -2.39
C GLU A 284 25.93 1.56 -2.76
N ASN A 285 25.65 2.85 -2.55
CA ASN A 285 24.36 3.50 -2.85
C ASN A 285 24.26 4.01 -4.31
N ASN A 286 25.31 3.81 -5.11
CA ASN A 286 25.37 4.22 -6.51
C ASN A 286 24.63 3.30 -7.47
N ARG A 287 24.02 2.21 -7.00
CA ARG A 287 23.39 1.21 -7.86
C ARG A 287 22.00 0.85 -7.37
N ARG A 288 21.00 1.05 -8.24
CA ARG A 288 19.62 0.58 -8.01
C ARG A 288 19.13 -0.25 -9.17
N THR A 289 18.19 -1.14 -8.91
CA THR A 289 17.66 -2.09 -9.90
C THR A 289 16.15 -2.12 -9.84
N VAL A 290 15.51 -2.15 -11.02
CA VAL A 290 14.06 -2.28 -11.18
C VAL A 290 13.74 -3.37 -12.19
N LEU A 291 12.65 -4.10 -11.94
CA LEU A 291 12.20 -5.20 -12.79
C LEU A 291 11.08 -4.71 -13.72
N ALA A 292 11.30 -4.86 -15.02
CA ALA A 292 10.26 -4.77 -16.02
C ALA A 292 9.67 -6.16 -16.26
N ALA A 293 8.45 -6.41 -15.77
CA ALA A 293 7.73 -7.62 -16.13
C ALA A 293 7.28 -7.53 -17.60
N PRO A 294 7.32 -8.64 -18.35
CA PRO A 294 6.82 -8.64 -19.71
C PRO A 294 5.32 -8.34 -19.71
N PRO A 295 4.79 -7.71 -20.78
CA PRO A 295 3.36 -7.56 -20.93
C PRO A 295 2.72 -8.96 -20.93
N GLY A 296 1.76 -9.17 -20.03
CA GLY A 296 1.00 -10.43 -19.97
C GLY A 296 0.28 -10.74 -21.29
N ARG A 297 -0.38 -11.90 -21.37
CA ARG A 297 -1.17 -12.26 -22.56
C ARG A 297 -2.18 -11.16 -22.91
N PRO A 298 -2.51 -10.96 -24.21
CA PRO A 298 -3.60 -10.07 -24.59
C PRO A 298 -4.89 -10.43 -23.84
N ARG A 299 -5.58 -9.42 -23.32
CA ARG A 299 -6.85 -9.60 -22.64
C ARG A 299 -7.93 -9.89 -23.67
N ARG A 300 -8.66 -10.99 -23.48
CA ARG A 300 -9.68 -11.46 -24.40
C ARG A 300 -10.98 -10.70 -24.15
N LEU A 301 -11.53 -10.07 -25.18
CA LEU A 301 -12.74 -9.28 -25.10
C LEU A 301 -13.82 -9.89 -25.99
N LEU A 302 -15.02 -10.08 -25.45
CA LEU A 302 -16.20 -10.40 -26.23
C LEU A 302 -17.08 -9.14 -26.40
N LEU A 303 -17.23 -8.66 -27.63
CA LEU A 303 -18.13 -7.55 -27.98
C LEU A 303 -19.41 -8.12 -28.62
N VAL A 304 -20.54 -8.00 -27.94
CA VAL A 304 -21.84 -8.50 -28.43
C VAL A 304 -22.77 -7.34 -28.70
N GLU A 305 -23.28 -7.30 -29.93
CA GLU A 305 -24.12 -6.22 -30.41
C GLU A 305 -25.47 -6.70 -30.93
N GLY A 306 -26.53 -6.02 -30.48
CA GLY A 306 -27.90 -6.41 -30.84
C GLY A 306 -28.34 -5.98 -32.24
N ALA A 307 -27.62 -5.06 -32.89
CA ALA A 307 -27.87 -4.61 -34.25
C ALA A 307 -26.61 -3.99 -34.87
N PRO A 308 -26.45 -4.04 -36.21
CA PRO A 308 -25.37 -3.33 -36.90
C PRO A 308 -25.52 -1.81 -36.76
N GLY A 309 -24.41 -1.08 -36.57
CA GLY A 309 -24.42 0.38 -36.48
C GLY A 309 -23.04 1.02 -36.45
N HIS A 310 -22.98 2.36 -36.43
CA HIS A 310 -21.72 3.09 -36.38
C HIS A 310 -20.95 2.87 -35.07
N GLU A 311 -21.64 2.74 -33.94
CA GLU A 311 -20.99 2.46 -32.66
C GLU A 311 -20.10 1.21 -32.75
N HIS A 312 -20.60 0.14 -33.39
CA HIS A 312 -19.85 -1.08 -33.68
C HIS A 312 -18.51 -0.81 -34.37
N ALA A 313 -18.60 -0.16 -35.54
CA ALA A 313 -17.46 -0.02 -36.43
C ALA A 313 -16.35 0.78 -35.77
N PHE A 314 -16.71 1.82 -35.01
CA PHE A 314 -15.76 2.67 -34.30
C PHE A 314 -15.16 1.97 -33.07
N LEU A 315 -16.00 1.34 -32.24
CA LEU A 315 -15.54 0.66 -31.04
C LEU A 315 -14.64 -0.51 -31.40
N LYS A 316 -15.07 -1.37 -32.32
CA LYS A 316 -14.27 -2.49 -32.81
C LYS A 316 -12.94 -2.01 -33.38
N ARG A 317 -12.93 -0.97 -34.22
CA ARG A 317 -11.69 -0.43 -34.82
C ARG A 317 -10.70 0.04 -33.75
N VAL A 318 -11.17 0.79 -32.75
CA VAL A 318 -10.31 1.30 -31.68
C VAL A 318 -9.74 0.17 -30.83
N LEU A 319 -10.58 -0.80 -30.46
CA LEU A 319 -10.20 -1.90 -29.59
C LEU A 319 -9.34 -2.94 -30.30
N SER A 320 -9.60 -3.23 -31.58
CA SER A 320 -8.78 -4.14 -32.39
C SER A 320 -7.40 -3.56 -32.73
N ALA A 321 -7.24 -2.23 -32.64
CA ALA A 321 -5.95 -1.57 -32.81
C ALA A 321 -5.12 -1.48 -31.50
N ASP A 322 -5.61 -2.06 -30.40
CA ASP A 322 -4.86 -2.20 -29.15
C ASP A 322 -4.25 -3.60 -29.07
N THR A 323 -2.92 -3.69 -29.12
CA THR A 323 -2.18 -4.96 -29.13
C THR A 323 -2.25 -5.72 -27.80
N GLY A 324 -2.68 -5.05 -26.71
CA GLY A 324 -2.98 -5.69 -25.43
C GLY A 324 -4.34 -6.38 -25.38
N LEU A 325 -5.15 -6.30 -26.46
CA LEU A 325 -6.50 -6.87 -26.52
C LEU A 325 -6.62 -7.89 -27.66
N ALA A 326 -7.35 -8.97 -27.40
CA ALA A 326 -7.81 -9.92 -28.41
C ALA A 326 -9.34 -9.83 -28.47
N VAL A 327 -9.88 -9.25 -29.55
CA VAL A 327 -11.31 -8.90 -29.65
C VAL A 327 -12.06 -9.89 -30.55
N ASP A 328 -13.03 -10.60 -29.96
CA ASP A 328 -14.03 -11.35 -30.70
C ASP A 328 -15.34 -10.53 -30.68
N ALA A 329 -15.92 -10.28 -31.85
CA ALA A 329 -17.10 -9.44 -32.01
C ALA A 329 -18.25 -10.21 -32.68
N VAL A 330 -19.45 -10.02 -32.16
CA VAL A 330 -20.67 -10.69 -32.61
C VAL A 330 -21.78 -9.66 -32.82
N ILE A 331 -22.35 -9.65 -34.01
CA ILE A 331 -23.44 -8.75 -34.37
C ILE A 331 -24.66 -9.58 -34.77
N HIS A 332 -25.80 -9.32 -34.14
CA HIS A 332 -27.07 -9.88 -34.59
C HIS A 332 -27.52 -9.24 -35.91
N LYS A 333 -27.62 -10.04 -36.99
CA LYS A 333 -27.91 -9.55 -38.35
C LYS A 333 -29.39 -9.66 -38.76
N GLY A 334 -30.19 -10.41 -37.99
CA GLY A 334 -31.60 -10.66 -38.28
C GLY A 334 -31.99 -12.11 -38.01
N GLN A 335 -33.03 -12.60 -38.67
CA GLN A 335 -33.50 -13.98 -38.55
C GLN A 335 -33.43 -14.68 -39.92
N ASN A 336 -33.27 -16.00 -39.93
CA ASN A 336 -33.41 -16.81 -41.14
C ASN A 336 -34.88 -17.17 -41.41
N ASP A 337 -35.15 -17.90 -42.50
CA ASP A 337 -36.50 -18.31 -42.90
C ASP A 337 -37.22 -19.21 -41.87
N ARG A 338 -36.48 -19.75 -40.90
CA ARG A 338 -37.01 -20.55 -39.77
C ARG A 338 -37.29 -19.71 -38.52
N GLY A 339 -37.09 -18.39 -38.59
CA GLY A 339 -37.20 -17.48 -37.44
C GLY A 339 -36.02 -17.55 -36.47
N GLU A 340 -34.97 -18.32 -36.78
CA GLU A 340 -33.79 -18.44 -35.94
C GLU A 340 -32.91 -17.20 -36.12
N ARG A 341 -32.38 -16.68 -35.00
CA ARG A 341 -31.48 -15.53 -35.03
C ARG A 341 -30.20 -15.89 -35.76
N THR A 342 -29.70 -14.92 -36.51
CA THR A 342 -28.47 -15.07 -37.28
C THR A 342 -27.46 -14.00 -36.89
N PHE A 343 -26.19 -14.36 -36.96
CA PHE A 343 -25.10 -13.54 -36.45
C PHE A 343 -24.01 -13.35 -37.50
N TYR A 344 -23.30 -12.24 -37.38
CA TYR A 344 -22.04 -11.98 -38.06
C TYR A 344 -20.95 -11.97 -36.99
N ILE A 345 -20.01 -12.90 -37.09
CA ILE A 345 -18.98 -13.15 -36.08
C ILE A 345 -17.63 -12.79 -36.70
N GLN A 346 -16.84 -12.02 -35.98
CA GLN A 346 -15.50 -11.63 -36.38
C GLN A 346 -14.57 -11.83 -35.19
N GLY A 347 -13.63 -12.75 -35.30
CA GLY A 347 -12.76 -13.14 -34.21
C GLY A 347 -11.73 -14.16 -34.65
N ALA A 348 -10.91 -14.64 -33.71
CA ALA A 348 -9.95 -15.70 -33.98
C ALA A 348 -10.66 -17.01 -34.31
N ALA A 349 -10.08 -17.84 -35.20
CA ALA A 349 -10.73 -19.03 -35.75
C ALA A 349 -11.31 -20.00 -34.70
N GLY A 350 -10.67 -20.14 -33.53
CA GLY A 350 -11.16 -20.97 -32.42
C GLY A 350 -12.35 -20.39 -31.64
N GLY A 351 -12.53 -19.06 -31.62
CA GLY A 351 -13.65 -18.40 -30.92
C GLY A 351 -14.95 -18.41 -31.72
N VAL A 352 -14.87 -18.50 -33.05
CA VAL A 352 -16.04 -18.40 -33.95
C VAL A 352 -17.04 -19.53 -33.71
N ALA A 353 -16.57 -20.76 -33.50
CA ALA A 353 -17.45 -21.91 -33.27
C ALA A 353 -18.24 -21.78 -31.97
N ALA A 354 -17.60 -21.30 -30.89
CA ALA A 354 -18.24 -21.09 -29.59
C ALA A 354 -19.28 -19.95 -29.60
N LEU A 355 -19.25 -19.10 -30.63
CA LEU A 355 -20.12 -17.93 -30.79
C LEU A 355 -21.21 -18.14 -31.86
N ALA A 356 -21.35 -19.36 -32.41
CA ALA A 356 -22.29 -19.65 -33.51
C ALA A 356 -23.75 -19.24 -33.20
N GLU A 357 -24.17 -19.34 -31.95
CA GLU A 357 -25.50 -18.95 -31.46
C GLU A 357 -25.59 -17.49 -31.00
N GLY A 358 -24.57 -16.68 -31.27
CA GLY A 358 -24.53 -15.26 -30.95
C GLY A 358 -23.95 -14.91 -29.57
N TYR A 359 -23.86 -15.90 -28.69
CA TYR A 359 -23.26 -15.78 -27.36
C TYR A 359 -22.77 -17.17 -26.92
N PRO A 360 -21.75 -17.28 -26.06
CA PRO A 360 -21.30 -18.58 -25.56
C PRO A 360 -22.46 -19.43 -25.01
N THR A 361 -22.30 -20.74 -25.05
CA THR A 361 -23.32 -21.70 -24.59
C THR A 361 -22.89 -22.51 -23.35
N SER A 362 -21.61 -22.41 -22.98
CA SER A 362 -21.04 -23.04 -21.79
C SER A 362 -20.22 -22.04 -20.97
N ARG A 363 -19.97 -22.37 -19.69
CA ARG A 363 -19.16 -21.55 -18.79
C ARG A 363 -17.73 -21.44 -19.26
N GLU A 364 -17.14 -22.55 -19.70
CA GLU A 364 -15.75 -22.63 -20.15
C GLU A 364 -15.53 -21.71 -21.36
N ALA A 365 -16.47 -21.69 -22.30
CA ALA A 365 -16.42 -20.82 -23.47
C ALA A 365 -16.53 -19.33 -23.09
N LEU A 366 -17.38 -18.97 -22.13
CA LEU A 366 -17.53 -17.59 -21.66
C LEU A 366 -16.34 -17.14 -20.78
N PHE A 367 -15.86 -18.02 -19.90
CA PHE A 367 -14.81 -17.71 -18.92
C PHE A 367 -13.44 -17.58 -19.58
N ALA A 368 -13.29 -18.06 -20.82
CA ALA A 368 -12.11 -17.83 -21.64
C ALA A 368 -11.92 -16.35 -22.07
N TYR A 369 -12.93 -15.48 -21.89
CA TYR A 369 -12.83 -14.03 -22.10
C TYR A 369 -12.53 -13.29 -20.80
N ASP A 370 -11.81 -12.18 -20.78
CA ASP A 370 -11.54 -11.35 -19.61
C ASP A 370 -12.60 -10.26 -19.36
N ALA A 371 -13.23 -9.78 -20.44
CA ALA A 371 -14.34 -8.86 -20.35
C ALA A 371 -15.40 -9.11 -21.45
N VAL A 372 -16.64 -8.70 -21.17
CA VAL A 372 -17.78 -8.76 -22.08
C VAL A 372 -18.41 -7.37 -22.21
N ILE A 373 -18.70 -6.96 -23.44
CA ILE A 373 -19.47 -5.75 -23.75
C ILE A 373 -20.81 -6.17 -24.35
N LEU A 374 -21.90 -5.75 -23.72
CA LEU A 374 -23.26 -5.91 -24.24
C LEU A 374 -23.78 -4.55 -24.74
N ALA A 375 -23.67 -4.31 -26.04
CA ALA A 375 -24.04 -3.04 -26.66
C ALA A 375 -25.33 -3.18 -27.48
N ASN A 376 -26.38 -2.43 -27.10
CA ASN A 376 -27.71 -2.51 -27.70
C ASN A 376 -28.31 -3.93 -27.81
N VAL A 377 -27.95 -4.84 -26.91
CA VAL A 377 -28.49 -6.21 -26.82
C VAL A 377 -29.72 -6.20 -25.91
N ASP A 378 -30.85 -6.72 -26.36
CA ASP A 378 -32.01 -6.93 -25.48
C ASP A 378 -31.65 -8.04 -24.46
N PRO A 379 -31.58 -7.74 -23.14
CA PRO A 379 -31.22 -8.73 -22.12
C PRO A 379 -32.19 -9.91 -22.07
N SER A 380 -33.46 -9.70 -22.41
CA SER A 380 -34.47 -10.76 -22.44
C SER A 380 -34.32 -11.74 -23.61
N SER A 381 -33.46 -11.40 -24.57
CA SER A 381 -33.13 -12.26 -25.71
C SER A 381 -32.06 -13.31 -25.41
N LEU A 382 -31.41 -13.22 -24.24
CA LEU A 382 -30.46 -14.22 -23.74
C LEU A 382 -31.23 -15.36 -23.06
N ARG A 383 -30.76 -16.61 -23.25
CA ARG A 383 -31.34 -17.75 -22.54
C ARG A 383 -31.08 -17.65 -21.04
N PRO A 384 -31.93 -18.24 -20.18
CA PRO A 384 -31.70 -18.26 -18.72
C PRO A 384 -30.30 -18.75 -18.32
N SER A 385 -29.81 -19.82 -18.95
CA SER A 385 -28.46 -20.34 -18.72
C SER A 385 -27.37 -19.33 -19.08
N GLN A 386 -27.58 -18.51 -20.11
CA GLN A 386 -26.62 -17.48 -20.54
C GLN A 386 -26.58 -16.30 -19.56
N VAL A 387 -27.74 -15.92 -19.01
CA VAL A 387 -27.87 -14.91 -17.96
C VAL A 387 -27.17 -15.38 -16.68
N GLU A 388 -27.39 -16.64 -16.28
CA GLU A 388 -26.76 -17.23 -15.09
C GLU A 388 -25.24 -17.29 -15.22
N MET A 389 -24.70 -17.82 -16.33
CA MET A 389 -23.25 -17.87 -16.52
C MET A 389 -22.63 -16.47 -16.68
N THR A 390 -23.35 -15.47 -17.19
CA THR A 390 -22.87 -14.07 -17.23
C THR A 390 -22.82 -13.47 -15.83
N THR A 391 -23.75 -13.86 -14.95
CA THR A 391 -23.71 -13.49 -13.54
C THR A 391 -22.47 -14.11 -12.87
N ALA A 392 -22.25 -15.42 -13.04
CA ALA A 392 -21.08 -16.12 -12.51
C ALA A 392 -19.74 -15.63 -13.10
N PHE A 393 -19.73 -15.25 -14.38
CA PHE A 393 -18.59 -14.64 -15.06
C PHE A 393 -18.10 -13.39 -14.34
N VAL A 394 -19.02 -12.54 -13.87
CA VAL A 394 -18.67 -11.34 -13.10
C VAL A 394 -18.37 -11.71 -11.65
N SER A 395 -19.28 -12.43 -10.97
CA SER A 395 -19.21 -12.61 -9.52
C SER A 395 -18.15 -13.60 -9.06
N GLU A 396 -17.96 -14.71 -9.78
CA GLU A 396 -17.13 -15.85 -9.38
C GLU A 396 -15.81 -15.91 -10.14
N ARG A 397 -15.85 -15.83 -11.48
CA ARG A 397 -14.63 -15.76 -12.30
C ARG A 397 -13.92 -14.43 -11.98
N GLY A 398 -14.64 -13.31 -12.00
CA GLY A 398 -14.05 -11.98 -11.83
C GLY A 398 -13.80 -11.23 -13.14
N GLY A 399 -14.54 -11.57 -14.20
CA GLY A 399 -14.49 -10.87 -15.47
C GLY A 399 -15.16 -9.49 -15.41
N GLY A 400 -14.84 -8.64 -16.38
CA GLY A 400 -15.44 -7.31 -16.54
C GLY A 400 -16.71 -7.32 -17.39
N LEU A 401 -17.76 -6.59 -17.01
CA LEU A 401 -18.97 -6.40 -17.82
C LEU A 401 -19.23 -4.92 -18.11
N LEU A 402 -19.36 -4.56 -19.38
CA LEU A 402 -19.89 -3.27 -19.81
C LEU A 402 -21.26 -3.45 -20.43
N MET A 403 -22.24 -2.67 -19.98
CA MET A 403 -23.54 -2.54 -20.64
C MET A 403 -23.74 -1.12 -21.16
N MET A 404 -24.13 -1.00 -22.44
CA MET A 404 -24.34 0.29 -23.09
C MET A 404 -25.41 0.25 -24.18
N GLY A 405 -25.96 1.42 -24.51
CA GLY A 405 -26.99 1.61 -25.55
C GLY A 405 -28.43 1.35 -25.06
N ALA A 406 -29.40 2.08 -25.62
CA ALA A 406 -30.78 2.09 -25.15
C ALA A 406 -31.43 0.71 -25.02
N ARG A 407 -31.14 -0.25 -25.91
CA ARG A 407 -31.73 -1.60 -25.82
C ARG A 407 -31.17 -2.42 -24.66
N SER A 408 -29.86 -2.35 -24.42
CA SER A 408 -29.22 -3.03 -23.28
C SER A 408 -29.65 -2.44 -21.95
N LEU A 409 -29.93 -1.14 -21.94
CA LEU A 409 -30.29 -0.37 -20.76
C LEU A 409 -31.81 -0.19 -20.60
N ASP A 410 -32.62 -0.88 -21.42
CA ASP A 410 -34.07 -0.84 -21.29
C ASP A 410 -34.51 -1.55 -20.00
N GLY A 411 -35.11 -0.77 -19.09
CA GLY A 411 -35.51 -1.27 -17.79
C GLY A 411 -36.54 -2.41 -17.84
N ARG A 412 -37.36 -2.52 -18.91
CA ARG A 412 -38.31 -3.63 -19.05
C ARG A 412 -37.60 -4.95 -19.31
N GLY A 413 -36.60 -4.97 -20.19
CA GLY A 413 -35.78 -6.14 -20.47
C GLY A 413 -34.90 -6.55 -19.28
N LEU A 414 -34.24 -5.57 -18.66
CA LEU A 414 -33.35 -5.81 -17.51
C LEU A 414 -34.06 -6.45 -16.32
N ARG A 415 -35.22 -5.91 -15.89
CA ARG A 415 -35.97 -6.41 -14.73
C ARG A 415 -36.46 -7.85 -14.85
N ARG A 416 -36.50 -8.39 -16.07
CA ARG A 416 -36.89 -9.78 -16.34
C ARG A 416 -35.72 -10.76 -16.17
N THR A 417 -34.52 -10.26 -15.88
CA THR A 417 -33.29 -11.06 -15.80
C THR A 417 -32.52 -10.74 -14.51
N THR A 418 -31.62 -11.62 -14.10
CA THR A 418 -30.71 -11.35 -12.97
C THR A 418 -29.58 -10.38 -13.33
N LEU A 419 -29.42 -10.00 -14.61
CA LEU A 419 -28.41 -9.02 -15.05
C LEU A 419 -28.65 -7.62 -14.45
N ASP A 420 -29.89 -7.27 -14.10
CA ASP A 420 -30.22 -6.00 -13.42
C ASP A 420 -29.43 -5.81 -12.11
N ARG A 421 -29.07 -6.92 -11.44
CA ARG A 421 -28.27 -6.89 -10.20
C ARG A 421 -26.79 -6.57 -10.45
N LEU A 422 -26.29 -6.83 -11.66
CA LEU A 422 -24.92 -6.56 -12.05
C LEU A 422 -24.69 -5.07 -12.38
N LEU A 423 -25.76 -4.31 -12.63
CA LEU A 423 -25.64 -2.92 -13.03
C LEU A 423 -25.35 -1.99 -11.83
N PRO A 424 -24.43 -1.02 -11.97
CA PRO A 424 -24.19 0.03 -10.96
C PRO A 424 -25.39 0.95 -10.73
N LEU A 425 -26.30 1.06 -11.72
CA LEU A 425 -27.47 1.90 -11.64
C LEU A 425 -28.73 1.03 -11.67
N GLU A 426 -29.73 1.40 -10.90
CA GLU A 426 -31.03 0.71 -10.94
C GLU A 426 -31.68 0.86 -12.32
N SER A 427 -32.36 -0.17 -12.81
CA SER A 427 -33.19 -0.02 -14.02
C SER A 427 -34.34 0.96 -13.75
N SER A 428 -34.49 1.98 -14.59
CA SER A 428 -35.49 3.01 -14.36
C SER A 428 -36.93 2.46 -14.47
N GLN A 429 -37.76 2.77 -13.48
CA GLN A 429 -39.21 2.60 -13.58
C GLN A 429 -39.73 3.76 -14.43
N ARG A 430 -39.89 3.59 -15.75
CA ARG A 430 -40.80 4.49 -16.44
C ARG A 430 -42.22 4.18 -15.97
N VAL A 431 -42.80 5.12 -15.22
CA VAL A 431 -44.25 5.41 -15.22
C VAL A 431 -44.62 5.75 -16.66
N ASP A 432 -45.73 5.22 -17.13
CA ASP A 432 -46.24 5.43 -18.49
C ASP A 432 -46.32 6.92 -18.87
N GLY A 433 -45.97 7.23 -20.13
CA GLY A 433 -46.34 8.48 -20.80
C GLY A 433 -45.30 9.60 -20.83
N ASP A 434 -44.32 9.51 -21.74
CA ASP A 434 -44.07 10.62 -22.68
C ASP A 434 -43.16 10.12 -23.84
N PRO A 435 -43.72 9.83 -25.03
CA PRO A 435 -42.92 9.65 -26.21
C PRO A 435 -42.50 11.04 -26.69
N ARG A 436 -41.31 11.51 -26.30
CA ARG A 436 -40.69 12.61 -27.05
C ARG A 436 -40.21 12.08 -28.39
N VAL A 437 -41.17 12.02 -29.30
CA VAL A 437 -40.96 12.02 -30.75
C VAL A 437 -40.15 13.26 -31.11
N ALA A 438 -39.23 13.05 -32.03
CA ALA A 438 -38.40 14.03 -32.72
C ALA A 438 -39.11 15.39 -32.94
N GLY A 439 -38.49 16.50 -32.51
CA GLY A 439 -38.91 17.85 -32.90
C GLY A 439 -38.42 19.00 -32.02
N GLY A 440 -38.16 18.78 -30.74
CA GLY A 440 -37.59 19.80 -29.85
C GLY A 440 -36.06 19.88 -29.97
N ARG A 441 -35.50 21.09 -29.94
CA ARG A 441 -34.05 21.31 -29.76
C ARG A 441 -33.61 20.68 -28.44
N SER A 442 -33.21 19.40 -28.45
CA SER A 442 -32.56 18.78 -27.31
C SER A 442 -31.23 19.51 -27.10
N MET A 443 -31.10 20.17 -25.94
CA MET A 443 -29.85 20.82 -25.56
C MET A 443 -28.73 19.77 -25.50
N PRO A 444 -27.49 20.17 -25.81
CA PRO A 444 -26.35 19.26 -25.83
C PRO A 444 -26.10 18.62 -24.46
N HIS A 445 -26.20 17.29 -24.36
CA HIS A 445 -25.81 16.54 -23.16
C HIS A 445 -24.28 16.53 -23.02
N ARG A 446 -23.75 17.55 -22.34
CA ARG A 446 -22.31 17.70 -22.09
C ARG A 446 -21.85 16.81 -20.95
N VAL A 447 -20.69 16.18 -21.15
CA VAL A 447 -20.03 15.38 -20.12
C VAL A 447 -19.50 16.29 -19.02
N SER A 448 -19.81 15.96 -17.77
CA SER A 448 -19.24 16.58 -16.59
C SER A 448 -18.63 15.49 -15.71
N PRO A 449 -17.30 15.37 -15.63
CA PRO A 449 -16.65 14.45 -14.70
C PRO A 449 -17.00 14.80 -13.26
N THR A 450 -17.25 13.78 -12.43
CA THR A 450 -17.34 13.94 -10.97
C THR A 450 -15.94 14.13 -10.37
N GLU A 451 -15.85 14.33 -9.05
CA GLU A 451 -14.56 14.36 -8.36
C GLU A 451 -13.82 13.02 -8.47
N ASP A 452 -14.51 11.92 -8.12
CA ASP A 452 -13.99 10.56 -8.32
C ASP A 452 -13.63 10.29 -9.78
N GLY A 453 -14.52 10.72 -10.70
CA GLY A 453 -14.31 10.62 -12.13
C GLY A 453 -13.02 11.27 -12.59
N ALA A 454 -12.76 12.51 -12.20
CA ALA A 454 -11.60 13.25 -12.66
C ALA A 454 -10.26 12.64 -12.18
N ALA A 455 -10.26 11.90 -11.07
CA ALA A 455 -9.10 11.16 -10.57
C ALA A 455 -9.00 9.73 -11.15
N HIS A 456 -10.12 9.13 -11.58
CA HIS A 456 -10.19 7.73 -11.97
C HIS A 456 -9.48 7.46 -13.31
N PRO A 457 -8.70 6.35 -13.45
CA PRO A 457 -7.93 6.05 -14.66
C PRO A 457 -8.75 5.98 -15.96
N VAL A 458 -10.00 5.51 -15.89
CA VAL A 458 -10.91 5.42 -17.06
C VAL A 458 -11.22 6.77 -17.69
N MET A 459 -11.24 7.84 -16.89
CA MET A 459 -11.58 9.18 -17.36
C MET A 459 -10.33 10.01 -17.67
N ARG A 460 -9.12 9.49 -17.45
CA ARG A 460 -7.88 10.26 -17.56
C ARG A 460 -7.52 10.51 -19.02
N LEU A 461 -7.82 11.71 -19.48
CA LEU A 461 -7.50 12.14 -20.85
C LEU A 461 -6.22 12.99 -20.94
N ALA A 462 -5.65 13.43 -19.83
CA ALA A 462 -4.42 14.21 -19.75
C ALA A 462 -3.65 13.92 -18.45
N ASP A 463 -2.42 14.45 -18.32
CA ASP A 463 -1.50 14.10 -17.22
C ASP A 463 -1.94 14.62 -15.85
N SER A 464 -2.78 15.65 -15.81
CA SER A 464 -3.36 16.19 -14.58
C SER A 464 -4.88 16.08 -14.54
N VAL A 465 -5.43 16.04 -13.33
CA VAL A 465 -6.87 16.04 -13.06
C VAL A 465 -7.55 17.27 -13.67
N VAL A 466 -6.92 18.44 -13.53
CA VAL A 466 -7.44 19.71 -14.06
C VAL A 466 -7.47 19.70 -15.60
N ALA A 467 -6.39 19.25 -16.25
CA ALA A 467 -6.33 19.14 -17.70
C ALA A 467 -7.35 18.10 -18.23
N THR A 468 -7.51 16.98 -17.52
CA THR A 468 -8.51 15.96 -17.83
C THR A 468 -9.93 16.53 -17.80
N ARG A 469 -10.29 17.31 -16.77
CA ARG A 469 -11.61 17.94 -16.66
C ARG A 469 -11.88 18.89 -17.83
N ARG A 470 -10.95 19.78 -18.15
CA ARG A 470 -11.06 20.70 -19.31
C ARG A 470 -11.27 19.95 -20.63
N ARG A 471 -10.59 18.82 -20.80
CA ARG A 471 -10.70 18.01 -22.00
C ARG A 471 -12.09 17.40 -22.13
N TRP A 472 -12.67 16.91 -21.04
CA TRP A 472 -14.07 16.45 -21.03
C TRP A 472 -15.08 17.57 -21.27
N GLU A 473 -14.86 18.77 -20.74
CA GLU A 473 -15.73 19.94 -20.99
C GLU A 473 -15.76 20.34 -22.48
N SER A 474 -14.65 20.11 -23.19
CA SER A 474 -14.54 20.34 -24.64
C SER A 474 -15.11 19.20 -25.50
N ALA A 475 -15.47 18.07 -24.90
CA ALA A 475 -15.97 16.91 -25.64
C ALA A 475 -17.28 17.24 -26.37
N PRO A 476 -17.48 16.74 -27.61
CA PRO A 476 -18.75 16.92 -28.29
C PRO A 476 -19.90 16.32 -27.45
N PRO A 477 -21.04 17.03 -27.34
CA PRO A 477 -22.15 16.58 -26.52
C PRO A 477 -22.89 15.39 -27.14
N PHE A 478 -23.54 14.59 -26.31
CA PHE A 478 -24.42 13.52 -26.79
C PHE A 478 -25.76 14.07 -27.28
N GLY A 479 -26.33 13.39 -28.27
CA GLY A 479 -27.70 13.64 -28.71
C GLY A 479 -28.75 12.98 -27.82
N HIS A 480 -28.38 11.92 -27.09
CA HIS A 480 -29.25 11.25 -26.13
C HIS A 480 -28.43 10.58 -25.01
N VAL A 481 -28.99 10.55 -23.81
CA VAL A 481 -28.48 9.79 -22.66
C VAL A 481 -29.63 8.96 -22.08
N VAL A 482 -29.41 7.65 -21.93
CA VAL A 482 -30.40 6.73 -21.37
C VAL A 482 -30.57 7.02 -19.88
N THR A 483 -31.79 7.36 -19.46
CA THR A 483 -32.06 7.63 -18.04
C THR A 483 -32.24 6.33 -17.25
N LEU A 484 -31.33 6.10 -16.31
CA LEU A 484 -31.39 5.01 -15.34
C LEU A 484 -31.81 5.55 -13.95
N GLY A 485 -32.09 4.63 -13.04
CA GLY A 485 -32.47 4.90 -11.66
C GLY A 485 -31.29 5.34 -10.80
N ARG A 486 -31.43 5.20 -9.48
CA ARG A 486 -30.41 5.66 -8.53
C ARG A 486 -29.16 4.77 -8.59
N PRO A 487 -27.97 5.30 -8.26
CA PRO A 487 -26.79 4.48 -8.03
C PRO A 487 -27.01 3.47 -6.92
N ARG A 488 -26.58 2.23 -7.13
CA ARG A 488 -26.63 1.17 -6.11
C ARG A 488 -25.51 1.36 -5.07
N PRO A 489 -25.61 0.77 -3.87
CA PRO A 489 -24.51 0.75 -2.91
C PRO A 489 -23.22 0.19 -3.53
N GLY A 490 -22.09 0.86 -3.31
CA GLY A 490 -20.79 0.48 -3.90
C GLY A 490 -20.57 1.00 -5.33
N THR A 491 -21.50 1.79 -5.87
CA THR A 491 -21.33 2.46 -7.16
C THR A 491 -20.55 3.75 -7.04
N THR A 492 -19.60 3.93 -7.96
CA THR A 492 -18.93 5.22 -8.20
C THR A 492 -19.41 5.78 -9.54
N VAL A 493 -20.04 6.95 -9.51
CA VAL A 493 -20.41 7.68 -10.73
C VAL A 493 -19.20 8.49 -11.18
N LEU A 494 -18.64 8.18 -12.34
CA LEU A 494 -17.45 8.85 -12.89
C LEU A 494 -17.80 10.10 -13.69
N ALA A 495 -18.96 10.12 -14.34
CA ALA A 495 -19.41 11.28 -15.09
C ALA A 495 -20.92 11.39 -15.03
N THR A 496 -21.39 12.63 -15.08
CA THR A 496 -22.78 12.97 -15.32
C THR A 496 -22.93 13.69 -16.66
N ALA A 497 -24.16 13.73 -17.16
CA ALA A 497 -24.56 14.58 -18.25
C ALA A 497 -25.65 15.55 -17.77
N GLN A 498 -25.63 16.78 -18.25
CA GLN A 498 -26.71 17.73 -17.95
C GLN A 498 -27.94 17.39 -18.81
N ASP A 499 -29.10 17.21 -18.18
CA ASP A 499 -30.40 16.96 -18.83
C ASP A 499 -31.43 18.03 -18.39
N GLU A 500 -32.08 18.67 -19.37
CA GLU A 500 -33.08 19.70 -19.08
C GLU A 500 -34.32 19.08 -18.44
N GLY A 501 -34.65 19.54 -17.23
CA GLY A 501 -35.80 19.07 -16.43
C GLY A 501 -35.48 17.97 -15.42
N ARG A 502 -34.32 17.31 -15.52
CA ARG A 502 -33.86 16.31 -14.53
C ARG A 502 -32.55 16.68 -13.83
N GLY A 503 -31.82 17.68 -14.32
CA GLY A 503 -30.52 18.07 -13.79
C GLY A 503 -29.42 17.11 -14.24
N ALA A 504 -28.40 16.93 -13.41
CA ALA A 504 -27.29 16.03 -13.73
C ALA A 504 -27.72 14.56 -13.61
N VAL A 505 -27.69 13.83 -14.72
CA VAL A 505 -27.98 12.39 -14.78
C VAL A 505 -26.68 11.58 -14.89
N PRO A 506 -26.56 10.40 -14.26
CA PRO A 506 -25.38 9.56 -14.41
C PRO A 506 -25.14 9.15 -15.87
N LEU A 507 -23.91 9.35 -16.35
CA LEU A 507 -23.48 9.01 -17.70
C LEU A 507 -22.56 7.78 -17.69
N VAL A 508 -21.55 7.79 -16.82
CA VAL A 508 -20.61 6.69 -16.62
C VAL A 508 -20.64 6.31 -15.16
N ALA A 509 -20.98 5.05 -14.88
CA ALA A 509 -21.01 4.52 -13.53
C ALA A 509 -20.30 3.16 -13.51
N ILE A 510 -19.56 2.92 -12.43
CA ILE A 510 -18.82 1.69 -12.22
C ILE A 510 -19.15 1.10 -10.84
N GLN A 511 -19.01 -0.20 -10.71
CA GLN A 511 -18.96 -0.86 -9.40
C GLN A 511 -18.08 -2.11 -9.46
N ARG A 512 -17.68 -2.59 -8.28
CA ARG A 512 -17.19 -3.97 -8.13
C ARG A 512 -18.37 -4.86 -7.78
N PHE A 513 -18.41 -6.05 -8.37
CA PHE A 513 -19.46 -7.03 -8.10
C PHE A 513 -18.85 -8.43 -7.97
N GLY A 514 -18.95 -9.02 -6.78
CA GLY A 514 -18.19 -10.22 -6.44
C GLY A 514 -16.69 -10.00 -6.65
N ARG A 515 -16.06 -10.83 -7.49
CA ARG A 515 -14.63 -10.71 -7.85
C ARG A 515 -14.39 -9.81 -9.06
N GLY A 516 -15.43 -9.43 -9.80
CA GLY A 516 -15.34 -8.72 -11.07
C GLY A 516 -15.69 -7.24 -10.96
N ARG A 517 -15.77 -6.61 -12.14
CA ARG A 517 -16.08 -5.18 -12.31
C ARG A 517 -17.23 -5.03 -13.29
N THR A 518 -18.11 -4.08 -13.04
CA THR A 518 -19.16 -3.74 -14.00
C THR A 518 -19.19 -2.24 -14.26
N MET A 519 -19.57 -1.89 -15.49
CA MET A 519 -19.70 -0.51 -15.93
C MET A 519 -21.00 -0.34 -16.73
N VAL A 520 -21.63 0.81 -16.54
CA VAL A 520 -22.67 1.32 -17.42
C VAL A 520 -22.16 2.59 -18.10
N PHE A 521 -22.35 2.62 -19.42
CA PHE A 521 -22.22 3.83 -20.22
C PHE A 521 -23.58 4.18 -20.82
N ALA A 522 -24.18 5.25 -20.32
CA ALA A 522 -25.55 5.66 -20.66
C ALA A 522 -25.62 6.57 -21.89
N GLY A 523 -24.49 7.06 -22.41
CA GLY A 523 -24.45 7.91 -23.59
C GLY A 523 -24.76 7.14 -24.87
N GLU A 524 -25.46 7.77 -25.80
CA GLU A 524 -25.72 7.19 -27.12
C GLU A 524 -24.88 7.85 -28.22
N ALA A 525 -24.48 7.05 -29.20
CA ALA A 525 -23.70 7.49 -30.37
C ALA A 525 -22.37 8.15 -29.98
N SER A 526 -21.59 7.48 -29.12
CA SER A 526 -20.28 7.97 -28.68
C SER A 526 -19.27 8.06 -29.83
N TRP A 527 -19.46 7.29 -30.90
CA TRP A 527 -18.69 7.42 -32.16
C TRP A 527 -18.66 8.86 -32.71
N ARG A 528 -19.65 9.69 -32.37
CA ARG A 528 -19.69 11.11 -32.75
C ARG A 528 -18.53 11.90 -32.17
N TRP A 529 -17.97 11.51 -31.04
CA TRP A 529 -16.74 12.13 -30.51
C TRP A 529 -15.61 12.05 -31.53
N LYS A 530 -15.44 10.92 -32.21
CA LYS A 530 -14.40 10.75 -33.23
C LYS A 530 -14.68 11.51 -34.53
N MET A 531 -15.95 11.80 -34.83
CA MET A 531 -16.37 12.49 -36.05
C MET A 531 -16.47 14.01 -35.90
N LEU A 532 -16.75 14.50 -34.70
CA LEU A 532 -16.96 15.93 -34.41
C LEU A 532 -15.74 16.59 -33.78
N ALA A 533 -14.86 15.82 -33.13
CA ALA A 533 -13.58 16.34 -32.63
C ALA A 533 -12.57 16.51 -33.77
N PRO A 534 -11.51 17.33 -33.58
CA PRO A 534 -10.40 17.42 -34.53
C PRO A 534 -9.79 16.05 -34.87
N SER A 535 -9.30 15.89 -36.10
CA SER A 535 -8.80 14.59 -36.60
C SER A 535 -7.65 13.97 -35.78
N ASN A 536 -6.88 14.81 -35.07
CA ASN A 536 -5.78 14.41 -34.19
C ASN A 536 -6.22 14.18 -32.73
N ASP A 537 -7.51 14.32 -32.41
CA ASP A 537 -8.03 14.10 -31.07
C ASP A 537 -8.13 12.59 -30.77
N ASP A 538 -7.52 12.16 -29.67
CA ASP A 538 -7.52 10.79 -29.19
C ASP A 538 -8.54 10.51 -28.07
N LEU A 539 -9.48 11.43 -27.79
CA LEU A 539 -10.44 11.31 -26.67
C LEU A 539 -11.23 10.02 -26.73
N TYR A 540 -11.85 9.73 -27.88
CA TYR A 540 -12.65 8.52 -28.09
C TYR A 540 -11.80 7.26 -27.92
N ASP A 541 -10.63 7.23 -28.56
CA ASP A 541 -9.73 6.09 -28.58
C ASP A 541 -9.18 5.79 -27.19
N ARG A 542 -8.73 6.84 -26.49
CA ARG A 542 -8.18 6.78 -25.13
C ARG A 542 -9.22 6.32 -24.13
N PHE A 543 -10.42 6.91 -24.15
CA PHE A 543 -11.50 6.54 -23.23
C PHE A 543 -11.89 5.07 -23.38
N TRP A 544 -12.13 4.59 -24.61
CA TRP A 544 -12.58 3.20 -24.82
C TRP A 544 -11.49 2.16 -24.54
N ARG A 545 -10.22 2.44 -24.88
CA ARG A 545 -9.11 1.56 -24.53
C ARG A 545 -8.91 1.48 -23.02
N GLN A 546 -8.92 2.62 -22.33
CA GLN A 546 -8.81 2.66 -20.86
C GLN A 546 -9.99 1.95 -20.18
N THR A 547 -11.20 2.11 -20.70
CA THR A 547 -12.41 1.43 -20.22
C THR A 547 -12.25 -0.09 -20.26
N VAL A 548 -11.89 -0.64 -21.42
CA VAL A 548 -11.74 -2.10 -21.57
C VAL A 548 -10.57 -2.64 -20.76
N ARG A 549 -9.42 -1.95 -20.75
CA ARG A 549 -8.28 -2.32 -19.91
C ARG A 549 -8.65 -2.33 -18.44
N TRP A 550 -9.40 -1.34 -17.97
CA TRP A 550 -9.88 -1.29 -16.59
C TRP A 550 -10.88 -2.42 -16.27
N LEU A 551 -11.77 -2.76 -17.20
CA LEU A 551 -12.70 -3.88 -17.03
C LEU A 551 -11.99 -5.23 -16.95
N ALA A 552 -10.94 -5.43 -17.76
CA ALA A 552 -10.19 -6.69 -17.84
C ALA A 552 -9.02 -6.81 -16.86
N ALA A 553 -8.58 -5.72 -16.21
CA ALA A 553 -7.35 -5.67 -15.41
C ALA A 553 -7.30 -6.68 -14.26
N ASP A 554 -8.44 -6.88 -13.57
CA ASP A 554 -8.53 -7.76 -12.40
C ASP A 554 -8.96 -9.19 -12.74
N ALA A 555 -9.25 -9.47 -14.02
CA ALA A 555 -9.65 -10.81 -14.43
C ALA A 555 -8.44 -11.74 -14.18
N PRO A 556 -8.56 -12.70 -13.24
CA PRO A 556 -7.43 -13.57 -12.92
C PRO A 556 -7.12 -14.46 -14.13
N ASP A 557 -5.85 -14.82 -14.25
CA ASP A 557 -5.44 -15.91 -15.12
C ASP A 557 -5.65 -17.27 -14.40
N PRO A 558 -5.86 -18.38 -15.13
CA PRO A 558 -6.04 -19.70 -14.53
C PRO A 558 -4.89 -20.10 -13.59
N VAL A 559 -3.67 -19.63 -13.89
CA VAL A 559 -2.53 -19.68 -12.99
C VAL A 559 -2.06 -18.25 -12.78
N SER A 560 -2.14 -17.77 -11.54
CA SER A 560 -1.71 -16.41 -11.18
C SER A 560 -0.69 -16.45 -10.04
N LEU A 561 0.38 -15.67 -10.18
CA LEU A 561 1.44 -15.50 -9.19
C LEU A 561 1.33 -14.08 -8.59
N ARG A 562 1.35 -13.98 -7.25
CA ARG A 562 1.40 -12.70 -6.54
C ARG A 562 2.56 -12.70 -5.56
N SER A 563 3.44 -11.70 -5.64
CA SER A 563 4.45 -11.46 -4.62
C SER A 563 3.84 -10.76 -3.40
N VAL A 564 4.23 -11.20 -2.21
CA VAL A 564 3.85 -10.70 -0.89
C VAL A 564 5.14 -10.50 -0.08
N GLY A 565 5.44 -9.26 0.32
CA GLY A 565 6.66 -8.93 1.06
C GLY A 565 7.82 -8.48 0.17
N GLY A 566 9.06 -8.58 0.69
CA GLY A 566 10.29 -8.18 -0.02
C GLY A 566 10.48 -6.69 -0.26
N ARG A 567 9.93 -5.84 0.62
CA ARG A 567 10.04 -4.37 0.49
C ARG A 567 11.40 -3.81 0.91
N SER A 568 12.21 -4.61 1.60
CA SER A 568 13.55 -4.26 2.05
C SER A 568 14.54 -5.36 1.67
N GLU A 569 15.80 -4.98 1.46
CA GLU A 569 16.88 -5.90 1.15
C GLU A 569 17.02 -6.95 2.27
N GLY A 570 17.16 -8.24 1.93
CA GLY A 570 17.26 -9.34 2.90
C GLY A 570 15.93 -9.88 3.43
N ALA A 571 14.80 -9.20 3.24
CA ALA A 571 13.50 -9.73 3.66
C ALA A 571 13.08 -10.92 2.78
N PRO A 572 12.57 -12.03 3.37
CA PRO A 572 12.10 -13.17 2.59
C PRO A 572 10.99 -12.75 1.63
N LEU A 573 11.07 -13.27 0.40
CA LEU A 573 10.06 -13.06 -0.62
C LEU A 573 9.06 -14.20 -0.54
N ARG A 574 7.79 -13.88 -0.26
CA ARG A 574 6.71 -14.85 -0.33
C ARG A 574 5.95 -14.68 -1.63
N PHE A 575 5.67 -15.78 -2.30
CA PHE A 575 4.84 -15.81 -3.50
C PHE A 575 3.60 -16.67 -3.26
N ASP A 576 2.43 -16.08 -3.46
CA ASP A 576 1.16 -16.80 -3.45
C ASP A 576 0.79 -17.15 -4.89
N VAL A 577 0.59 -18.44 -5.16
CA VAL A 577 0.13 -18.98 -6.44
C VAL A 577 -1.32 -19.41 -6.30
N SER A 578 -2.18 -19.02 -7.24
CA SER A 578 -3.54 -19.54 -7.36
C SER A 578 -3.65 -20.35 -8.66
N VAL A 579 -4.21 -21.55 -8.57
CA VAL A 579 -4.43 -22.46 -9.69
C VAL A 579 -5.90 -22.79 -9.81
N ALA A 580 -6.46 -22.58 -11.00
CA ALA A 580 -7.84 -22.84 -11.34
C ALA A 580 -7.95 -23.55 -12.69
N ASP A 581 -9.02 -24.32 -12.89
CA ASP A 581 -9.33 -24.99 -14.14
C ASP A 581 -9.94 -24.04 -15.20
N ALA A 582 -10.38 -24.58 -16.34
CA ALA A 582 -11.00 -23.80 -17.41
C ALA A 582 -12.36 -23.17 -17.01
N ALA A 583 -13.00 -23.68 -15.96
CA ALA A 583 -14.20 -23.11 -15.35
C ALA A 583 -13.86 -22.18 -14.17
N PHE A 584 -12.57 -21.87 -13.96
CA PHE A 584 -12.04 -21.07 -12.86
C PHE A 584 -12.37 -21.62 -11.46
N SER A 585 -12.59 -22.93 -11.37
CA SER A 585 -12.72 -23.64 -10.10
C SER A 585 -11.34 -23.99 -9.55
N PRO A 586 -11.08 -23.84 -8.23
CA PRO A 586 -9.77 -24.15 -7.66
C PRO A 586 -9.38 -25.62 -7.86
N VAL A 587 -8.15 -25.86 -8.33
CA VAL A 587 -7.62 -27.22 -8.51
C VAL A 587 -6.96 -27.67 -7.20
N LEU A 588 -7.45 -28.76 -6.60
CA LEU A 588 -6.96 -29.23 -5.29
C LEU A 588 -5.59 -29.89 -5.37
N ASP A 589 -5.38 -30.75 -6.39
CA ASP A 589 -4.19 -31.59 -6.52
C ASP A 589 -3.28 -31.13 -7.68
N ALA A 590 -3.12 -29.81 -7.85
CA ALA A 590 -2.23 -29.29 -8.87
C ALA A 590 -0.75 -29.57 -8.51
N THR A 591 0.01 -30.04 -9.50
CA THR A 591 1.49 -30.08 -9.40
C THR A 591 2.03 -28.72 -9.81
N VAL A 592 2.45 -27.91 -8.83
CA VAL A 592 3.02 -26.57 -9.07
C VAL A 592 4.53 -26.65 -8.97
N ARG A 593 5.23 -26.17 -10.00
CA ARG A 593 6.70 -26.00 -10.00
C ARG A 593 7.02 -24.54 -10.19
N MET A 594 7.77 -23.95 -9.25
CA MET A 594 8.26 -22.59 -9.34
C MET A 594 9.73 -22.60 -9.72
N ARG A 595 10.05 -22.01 -10.87
CA ARG A 595 11.41 -21.78 -11.35
C ARG A 595 11.79 -20.33 -11.12
N ILE A 596 12.89 -20.11 -10.44
CA ILE A 596 13.41 -18.79 -10.10
C ILE A 596 14.67 -18.61 -10.93
N LEU A 597 14.64 -17.63 -11.83
CA LEU A 597 15.81 -17.17 -12.57
C LEU A 597 16.44 -16.04 -11.76
N ASP A 598 17.68 -16.23 -11.30
CA ASP A 598 18.42 -15.17 -10.63
C ASP A 598 19.07 -14.21 -11.66
N PRO A 599 19.57 -13.03 -11.20
CA PRO A 599 20.24 -12.08 -12.09
C PRO A 599 21.51 -12.62 -12.78
N GLN A 600 22.09 -13.71 -12.29
CA GLN A 600 23.28 -14.37 -12.83
C GLN A 600 22.91 -15.36 -13.95
N GLY A 601 21.62 -15.64 -14.13
CA GLY A 601 21.09 -16.56 -15.13
C GLY A 601 20.91 -17.99 -14.61
N ASP A 602 21.15 -18.24 -13.33
CA ASP A 602 20.95 -19.55 -12.73
C ASP A 602 19.46 -19.78 -12.42
N VAL A 603 18.99 -20.99 -12.74
CA VAL A 603 17.60 -21.38 -12.51
C VAL A 603 17.52 -22.35 -11.35
N THR A 604 16.84 -21.95 -10.29
CA THR A 604 16.56 -22.80 -9.13
C THR A 604 15.08 -23.19 -9.08
N GLU A 605 14.78 -24.38 -8.58
CA GLU A 605 13.40 -24.78 -8.29
C GLU A 605 13.12 -24.63 -6.80
N ALA A 606 12.04 -23.90 -6.47
CA ALA A 606 11.62 -23.72 -5.08
C ALA A 606 10.44 -24.65 -4.75
N PRO A 607 10.46 -25.31 -3.58
CA PRO A 607 9.38 -26.19 -3.16
C PRO A 607 8.11 -25.37 -2.94
N VAL A 608 7.03 -25.79 -3.58
CA VAL A 608 5.72 -25.15 -3.47
C VAL A 608 4.85 -25.92 -2.50
N THR A 609 4.24 -25.23 -1.54
CA THR A 609 3.41 -25.85 -0.51
C THR A 609 1.96 -25.39 -0.64
N SER A 610 1.00 -26.32 -0.47
CA SER A 610 -0.42 -25.97 -0.46
C SER A 610 -0.77 -25.18 0.80
N VAL A 611 -1.57 -24.13 0.67
CA VAL A 611 -2.05 -23.34 1.81
C VAL A 611 -3.21 -24.06 2.48
N VAL A 612 -3.04 -24.43 3.76
CA VAL A 612 -4.04 -25.16 4.53
C VAL A 612 -5.37 -24.40 4.57
N GLY A 613 -6.47 -25.09 4.27
CA GLY A 613 -7.82 -24.52 4.27
C GLY A 613 -8.15 -23.62 3.07
N GLN A 614 -7.25 -23.49 2.09
CA GLN A 614 -7.48 -22.69 0.88
C GLN A 614 -7.26 -23.53 -0.40
N PRO A 615 -8.31 -24.22 -0.88
CA PRO A 615 -8.31 -24.94 -2.15
C PRO A 615 -7.68 -24.15 -3.31
N GLY A 616 -6.79 -24.80 -4.07
CA GLY A 616 -6.12 -24.22 -5.23
C GLY A 616 -5.17 -23.06 -4.94
N ARG A 617 -4.81 -22.84 -3.67
CA ARG A 617 -3.78 -21.88 -3.27
C ARG A 617 -2.52 -22.56 -2.80
N TYR A 618 -1.41 -22.03 -3.27
CA TYR A 618 -0.09 -22.50 -2.94
C TYR A 618 0.79 -21.32 -2.55
N ALA A 619 1.78 -21.55 -1.69
CA ALA A 619 2.73 -20.56 -1.24
C ALA A 619 4.15 -21.07 -1.43
N VAL A 620 5.04 -20.14 -1.75
CA VAL A 620 6.48 -20.34 -1.86
C VAL A 620 7.15 -19.25 -1.06
N GLU A 621 8.04 -19.63 -0.15
CA GLU A 621 8.95 -18.70 0.49
C GLU A 621 10.33 -18.87 -0.12
N VAL A 622 10.82 -17.78 -0.68
CA VAL A 622 12.14 -17.70 -1.28
C VAL A 622 13.01 -16.91 -0.30
N PRO A 623 14.05 -17.52 0.29
CA PRO A 623 15.03 -16.78 1.07
C PRO A 623 15.61 -15.69 0.18
N SER A 624 15.69 -14.46 0.67
CA SER A 624 16.46 -13.44 -0.04
C SER A 624 17.92 -13.86 0.03
N PRO A 625 18.61 -14.15 -1.10
CA PRO A 625 20.05 -14.32 -1.04
C PRO A 625 20.61 -12.96 -0.64
N GLY A 626 21.11 -12.83 0.59
CA GLY A 626 21.97 -11.72 0.93
C GLY A 626 23.07 -11.66 -0.13
N ARG A 627 23.28 -10.50 -0.76
CA ARG A 627 24.34 -10.32 -1.75
C ARG A 627 25.64 -10.90 -1.18
N GLY A 628 26.13 -11.97 -1.82
CA GLY A 628 27.53 -12.37 -1.74
C GLY A 628 28.40 -11.42 -2.54
#